data_AF-A0A2K8LQB6-F1
#
_entry.id   AF-A0A2K8LQB6-F1
#
_cell.length_a   1.000
_cell.length_b   1.000
_cell.length_c   1.000
_cell.angle_alpha   90.00
_cell.angle_beta   90.00
_cell.angle_gamma   90.00
#
_symmetry.space_group_name_H-M   'P 1'
#
loop_
_entity.id
_entity.type
_entity.pdbx_description
1 polymer ?
#
loop_
_entity_poly.entity_id
_entity_poly.type
_entity_poly.pdbx_seq_one_letter_code
_entity_poly.pdbx_strand_id
1 'polypeptide(L)'
;MDFTGRIADVLAWPGGTVLSGARRFADKWLAEEGKSVAPIAAPSGVDHAILARLRTAARFVGATEVLRCGLEPGAATERLAVGSTLTGGSSVLFVVPDFSGAVLASGGGYVLVAGTRLFLAGAVPGGVDDARARFGRAARQLVQQYPELPGIAAKYRPVEHSWAKRSEAPAESGVGRRLAAMESFVRGEVTGPEFARTWYAARMLSLERNERSRGPLGKVLNHLFFVLEDYPIDPALREPGDPTDEELLAEVRAALHRLA
;
A
#
# COMPACT_ATOMS: atom_id res chain seq x y z
N MET A 1 4.23 -9.70 -51.17
CA MET A 1 5.29 -9.93 -50.17
C MET A 1 5.54 -8.61 -49.49
N ASP A 2 5.18 -8.56 -48.21
CA ASP A 2 5.36 -7.43 -47.31
C ASP A 2 6.84 -7.16 -47.02
N PHE A 3 7.25 -5.90 -47.10
CA PHE A 3 8.42 -5.36 -46.42
C PHE A 3 8.08 -3.95 -45.93
N THR A 4 7.13 -3.85 -45.00
CA THR A 4 6.98 -2.65 -44.17
C THR A 4 7.97 -2.75 -43.02
N GLY A 5 9.12 -2.12 -43.20
CA GLY A 5 10.11 -1.93 -42.15
C GLY A 5 9.48 -1.21 -40.96
N ARG A 6 9.38 -1.91 -39.83
CA ARG A 6 9.21 -1.26 -38.53
C ARG A 6 10.48 -0.47 -38.26
N ILE A 7 10.44 0.83 -38.54
CA ILE A 7 11.32 1.78 -37.86
C ILE A 7 10.88 1.69 -36.40
N ALA A 8 11.63 0.95 -35.59
CA ALA A 8 11.51 1.05 -34.15
C ALA A 8 11.92 2.49 -33.82
N ASP A 9 10.96 3.34 -33.48
CA ASP A 9 11.26 4.60 -32.82
C ASP A 9 12.13 4.25 -31.62
N VAL A 10 13.42 4.61 -31.69
CA VAL A 10 14.37 4.41 -30.60
C VAL A 10 13.97 5.39 -29.51
N LEU A 11 13.00 4.98 -28.70
CA LEU A 11 12.62 5.70 -27.49
C LEU A 11 13.86 5.77 -26.60
N ALA A 12 14.18 6.97 -26.13
CA ALA A 12 15.25 7.17 -25.18
C ALA A 12 15.04 6.25 -23.96
N TRP A 13 16.09 5.52 -23.58
CA TRP A 13 16.03 4.54 -22.50
C TRP A 13 15.63 5.22 -21.18
N PRO A 14 14.45 4.92 -20.60
CA PRO A 14 13.96 5.61 -19.40
C PRO A 14 14.67 5.15 -18.11
N GLY A 15 15.40 4.02 -18.17
CA GLY A 15 16.08 3.48 -17.00
C GLY A 15 17.19 4.36 -16.44
N GLY A 16 17.74 5.32 -17.19
CA GLY A 16 18.70 6.30 -16.65
C GLY A 16 18.06 7.27 -15.64
N THR A 17 16.75 7.49 -15.76
CA THR A 17 15.96 8.32 -14.83
C THR A 17 15.47 7.49 -13.64
N VAL A 18 15.00 6.27 -13.91
CA VAL A 18 14.28 5.44 -12.93
C VAL A 18 15.24 4.57 -12.09
N LEU A 19 16.40 4.18 -12.62
CA LEU A 19 17.34 3.27 -11.97
C LEU A 19 18.65 3.96 -11.60
N SER A 20 19.25 3.53 -10.49
CA SER A 20 20.62 3.88 -10.10
C SER A 20 21.59 2.69 -10.19
N GLY A 21 21.17 1.63 -10.89
CA GLY A 21 21.88 0.37 -11.11
C GLY A 21 20.92 -0.76 -11.51
N ALA A 22 21.45 -1.92 -11.89
CA ALA A 22 20.66 -3.03 -12.46
C ALA A 22 19.59 -3.64 -11.53
N ARG A 23 19.66 -3.39 -10.23
CA ARG A 23 18.78 -4.01 -9.20
C ARG A 23 18.12 -2.99 -8.27
N ARG A 24 18.16 -1.70 -8.59
CA ARG A 24 17.65 -0.65 -7.70
C ARG A 24 17.09 0.56 -8.44
N PHE A 25 16.00 1.06 -7.91
CA PHE A 25 15.48 2.38 -8.27
C PHE A 25 16.43 3.49 -7.84
N ALA A 26 16.41 4.61 -8.55
CA ALA A 26 17.17 5.80 -8.20
C ALA A 26 16.53 6.54 -7.02
N ASP A 27 17.33 6.92 -6.02
CA ASP A 27 16.83 7.64 -4.84
C ASP A 27 16.19 8.98 -5.23
N LYS A 28 16.74 9.66 -6.25
CA LYS A 28 16.18 10.89 -6.80
C LYS A 28 14.76 10.69 -7.32
N TRP A 29 14.53 9.63 -8.10
CA TRP A 29 13.20 9.30 -8.64
C TRP A 29 12.23 8.90 -7.53
N LEU A 30 12.70 8.17 -6.51
CA LEU A 30 11.87 7.79 -5.36
C LEU A 30 11.47 8.99 -4.47
N ALA A 31 12.32 10.01 -4.37
CA ALA A 31 12.03 11.21 -3.59
C ALA A 31 10.92 12.08 -4.22
N GLU A 32 10.75 12.00 -5.54
CA GLU A 32 9.69 12.73 -6.25
C GLU A 32 8.31 12.15 -5.88
N GLU A 33 7.37 13.01 -5.46
CA GLU A 33 5.97 12.64 -5.17
C GLU A 33 5.78 11.57 -4.09
N GLY A 34 6.76 11.41 -3.19
CA GLY A 34 6.66 10.50 -2.05
C GLY A 34 6.49 9.04 -2.45
N LYS A 35 7.18 8.59 -3.52
CA LYS A 35 7.09 7.21 -3.99
C LYS A 35 7.60 6.23 -2.93
N SER A 36 7.02 5.04 -2.96
CA SER A 36 7.41 3.94 -2.08
C SER A 36 7.79 2.70 -2.87
N VAL A 37 8.51 1.79 -2.22
CA VAL A 37 8.94 0.51 -2.82
C VAL A 37 8.36 -0.66 -2.04
N ALA A 38 7.71 -1.58 -2.75
CA ALA A 38 7.17 -2.83 -2.26
C ALA A 38 7.83 -4.02 -2.99
N PRO A 39 8.62 -4.86 -2.30
CA PRO A 39 9.13 -6.09 -2.88
C PRO A 39 8.01 -7.16 -2.92
N ILE A 40 8.03 -7.98 -3.97
CA ILE A 40 7.14 -9.14 -4.13
C ILE A 40 8.00 -10.35 -4.48
N ALA A 41 7.83 -11.46 -3.75
CA ALA A 41 8.52 -12.71 -4.04
C ALA A 41 8.03 -13.25 -5.39
N ALA A 42 8.96 -13.53 -6.28
CA ALA A 42 8.68 -13.87 -7.67
C ALA A 42 9.82 -14.73 -8.23
N PRO A 43 9.89 -16.03 -7.85
CA PRO A 43 10.94 -16.95 -8.30
C PRO A 43 11.05 -17.05 -9.83
N SER A 44 9.92 -16.90 -10.53
CA SER A 44 9.78 -16.90 -11.99
C SER A 44 9.98 -15.52 -12.65
N GLY A 45 10.25 -14.47 -11.89
CA GLY A 45 10.31 -13.09 -12.39
C GLY A 45 8.93 -12.47 -12.62
N VAL A 46 8.80 -11.62 -13.64
CA VAL A 46 7.50 -11.03 -14.01
C VAL A 46 6.63 -12.11 -14.68
N ASP A 47 5.67 -12.65 -13.93
CA ASP A 47 4.69 -13.62 -14.43
C ASP A 47 3.32 -12.96 -14.71
N HIS A 48 2.31 -13.77 -15.05
CA HIS A 48 0.95 -13.27 -15.29
C HIS A 48 0.34 -12.52 -14.10
N ALA A 49 0.65 -12.90 -12.86
CA ALA A 49 0.12 -12.24 -11.68
C ALA A 49 0.77 -10.86 -11.47
N ILE A 50 2.08 -10.74 -11.70
CA ILE A 50 2.77 -9.44 -11.67
C ILE A 50 2.29 -8.54 -12.82
N LEU A 51 2.09 -9.08 -14.02
CA LEU A 51 1.56 -8.32 -15.15
C LEU A 51 0.12 -7.83 -14.89
N ALA A 52 -0.72 -8.65 -14.27
CA ALA A 52 -2.07 -8.23 -13.88
C ALA A 52 -2.01 -7.05 -12.89
N ARG A 53 -1.12 -7.09 -11.90
CA ARG A 53 -0.89 -5.97 -10.96
C ARG A 53 -0.42 -4.71 -11.67
N LEU A 54 0.55 -4.82 -12.58
CA LEU A 54 1.03 -3.70 -13.38
C LEU A 54 -0.11 -3.05 -14.18
N ARG A 55 -0.96 -3.85 -14.83
CA ARG A 55 -2.09 -3.33 -15.60
C ARG A 55 -3.09 -2.59 -14.73
N THR A 56 -3.44 -3.15 -13.57
CA THR A 56 -4.32 -2.48 -12.61
C THR A 56 -3.71 -1.17 -12.12
N ALA A 57 -2.41 -1.18 -11.77
CA ALA A 57 -1.69 0.00 -11.32
C ALA A 57 -1.63 1.11 -12.37
N ALA A 58 -1.34 0.76 -13.64
CA ALA A 58 -1.30 1.71 -14.74
C ALA A 58 -2.68 2.37 -14.96
N ARG A 59 -3.76 1.60 -14.88
CA ARG A 59 -5.13 2.14 -14.96
C ARG A 59 -5.46 3.08 -13.81
N PHE A 60 -5.00 2.77 -12.59
CA PHE A 60 -5.22 3.61 -11.42
C PHE A 60 -4.62 5.01 -11.58
N VAL A 61 -3.48 5.13 -12.25
CA VAL A 61 -2.85 6.42 -12.58
C VAL A 61 -3.30 7.01 -13.92
N GLY A 62 -4.32 6.42 -14.56
CA GLY A 62 -4.85 6.89 -15.83
C GLY A 62 -3.99 6.60 -17.06
N ALA A 63 -2.95 5.77 -16.92
CA ALA A 63 -2.08 5.42 -18.03
C ALA A 63 -2.71 4.39 -18.97
N THR A 64 -2.58 4.64 -20.27
CA THR A 64 -3.02 3.76 -21.35
C THR A 64 -1.91 2.89 -21.90
N GLU A 65 -0.65 3.23 -21.58
CA GLU A 65 0.56 2.57 -22.09
C GLU A 65 1.56 2.32 -20.96
N VAL A 66 2.44 1.35 -21.18
CA VAL A 66 3.62 1.07 -20.36
C VAL A 66 4.84 0.91 -21.27
N LEU A 67 6.00 1.35 -20.77
CA LEU A 67 7.29 1.12 -21.40
C LEU A 67 7.88 -0.18 -20.84
N ARG A 68 8.16 -1.14 -21.72
CA ARG A 68 8.91 -2.37 -21.41
C ARG A 68 10.36 -2.16 -21.85
N CYS A 69 11.28 -2.21 -20.89
CA CYS A 69 12.70 -2.02 -21.11
C CYS A 69 13.41 -3.31 -20.71
N GLY A 70 14.15 -3.94 -21.63
CA GLY A 70 15.10 -4.98 -21.22
C GLY A 70 16.23 -4.35 -20.41
N LEU A 71 16.81 -5.09 -19.46
CA LEU A 71 17.93 -4.58 -18.64
C LEU A 71 19.30 -4.92 -19.23
N GLU A 72 19.35 -5.77 -20.25
CA GLU A 72 20.58 -6.15 -20.93
C GLU A 72 21.06 -5.03 -21.88
N PRO A 73 22.39 -4.88 -22.06
CA PRO A 73 22.94 -3.91 -23.01
C PRO A 73 22.35 -4.10 -24.42
N GLY A 74 21.89 -3.01 -25.03
CA GLY A 74 21.31 -3.03 -26.38
C GLY A 74 19.87 -3.53 -26.46
N ALA A 75 19.22 -3.86 -25.33
CA ALA A 75 17.80 -4.18 -25.34
C ALA A 75 16.95 -2.98 -25.77
N ALA A 76 16.01 -3.22 -26.68
CA ALA A 76 15.08 -2.20 -27.14
C ALA A 76 14.07 -1.83 -26.03
N THR A 77 13.64 -0.58 -26.03
CA THR A 77 12.48 -0.13 -25.26
C THR A 77 11.24 -0.23 -26.13
N GLU A 78 10.24 -0.97 -25.66
CA GLU A 78 8.95 -1.13 -26.34
C GLU A 78 7.88 -0.33 -25.60
N ARG A 79 7.07 0.41 -26.35
CA ARG A 79 5.85 1.04 -25.82
C ARG A 79 4.67 0.12 -26.11
N LEU A 80 3.98 -0.30 -25.06
CA LEU A 80 2.92 -1.30 -25.13
C LEU A 80 1.64 -0.75 -24.51
N ALA A 81 0.51 -0.95 -25.17
CA ALA A 81 -0.78 -0.61 -24.59
C ALA A 81 -1.05 -1.47 -23.34
N VAL A 82 -1.59 -0.88 -22.27
CA VAL A 82 -1.91 -1.61 -21.02
C VAL A 82 -2.86 -2.79 -21.27
N GLY A 83 -3.76 -2.65 -22.25
CA GLY A 83 -4.70 -3.69 -22.66
C GLY A 83 -4.12 -4.81 -23.54
N SER A 84 -2.88 -4.67 -24.03
CA SER A 84 -2.29 -5.67 -24.91
C SER A 84 -1.73 -6.87 -24.15
N THR A 85 -1.34 -7.91 -24.89
CA THR A 85 -0.53 -9.00 -24.36
C THR A 85 0.84 -8.45 -23.98
N LEU A 86 1.14 -8.47 -22.68
CA LEU A 86 2.45 -8.11 -22.13
C LEU A 86 3.25 -9.39 -21.89
N THR A 87 4.54 -9.37 -22.20
CA THR A 87 5.46 -10.47 -21.93
C THR A 87 6.41 -10.10 -20.81
N GLY A 88 6.38 -10.90 -19.75
CA GLY A 88 7.26 -10.71 -18.60
C GLY A 88 8.65 -11.30 -18.83
N GLY A 89 9.33 -11.61 -17.73
CA GLY A 89 10.71 -12.11 -17.75
C GLY A 89 11.42 -11.91 -16.42
N SER A 90 12.60 -12.51 -16.30
CA SER A 90 13.45 -12.40 -15.11
C SER A 90 14.31 -11.13 -15.10
N SER A 91 14.58 -10.52 -16.25
CA SER A 91 15.41 -9.31 -16.41
C SER A 91 14.66 -8.26 -17.24
N VAL A 92 13.79 -7.49 -16.59
CA VAL A 92 12.92 -6.51 -17.28
C VAL A 92 12.49 -5.39 -16.35
N LEU A 93 12.37 -4.19 -16.89
CA LEU A 93 11.78 -3.02 -16.26
C LEU A 93 10.50 -2.62 -17.02
N PHE A 94 9.39 -2.51 -16.30
CA PHE A 94 8.19 -1.83 -16.78
C PHE A 94 8.09 -0.46 -16.13
N VAL A 95 7.80 0.59 -16.90
CA VAL A 95 7.64 1.96 -16.41
C VAL A 95 6.37 2.57 -17.01
N VAL A 96 5.58 3.27 -16.20
CA VAL A 96 4.51 4.13 -16.74
C VAL A 96 5.14 5.39 -17.36
N PRO A 97 4.73 5.84 -18.56
CA PRO A 97 5.39 6.96 -19.25
C PRO A 97 5.49 8.27 -18.46
N ASP A 98 4.57 8.53 -17.53
CA ASP A 98 4.57 9.70 -16.64
C ASP A 98 5.47 9.52 -15.40
N PHE A 99 6.17 8.39 -15.29
CA PHE A 99 7.03 8.01 -14.17
C PHE A 99 6.32 7.89 -12.81
N SER A 100 4.99 7.80 -12.79
CA SER A 100 4.20 7.55 -11.59
C SER A 100 4.49 6.19 -10.95
N GLY A 101 5.00 5.22 -11.72
CA GLY A 101 5.33 3.89 -11.20
C GLY A 101 6.13 3.00 -12.14
N ALA A 102 6.74 1.98 -11.56
CA ALA A 102 7.57 1.01 -12.25
C ALA A 102 7.58 -0.36 -11.54
N VAL A 103 7.85 -1.41 -12.32
CA VAL A 103 8.08 -2.79 -11.85
C VAL A 103 9.42 -3.28 -12.39
N LEU A 104 10.33 -3.65 -11.50
CA LEU A 104 11.67 -4.11 -11.83
C LEU A 104 11.85 -5.58 -11.45
N ALA A 105 12.22 -6.43 -12.41
CA ALA A 105 12.70 -7.78 -12.18
C ALA A 105 14.16 -7.88 -12.63
N SER A 106 15.03 -8.35 -11.74
CA SER A 106 16.48 -8.43 -11.99
C SER A 106 17.07 -9.83 -11.70
N GLY A 107 16.25 -10.87 -11.79
CA GLY A 107 16.64 -12.28 -11.69
C GLY A 107 16.84 -12.83 -10.28
N GLY A 108 16.70 -12.02 -9.23
CA GLY A 108 16.97 -12.43 -7.83
C GLY A 108 15.83 -13.19 -7.13
N GLY A 109 14.87 -13.75 -7.85
CA GLY A 109 13.70 -14.41 -7.26
C GLY A 109 12.68 -13.45 -6.62
N TYR A 110 12.76 -12.15 -6.92
CA TYR A 110 11.80 -11.14 -6.52
C TYR A 110 11.64 -10.06 -7.59
N VAL A 111 10.56 -9.30 -7.49
CA VAL A 111 10.37 -8.05 -8.22
C VAL A 111 10.23 -6.88 -7.24
N LEU A 112 10.66 -5.70 -7.65
CA LEU A 112 10.41 -4.46 -6.93
C LEU A 112 9.32 -3.68 -7.66
N VAL A 113 8.25 -3.37 -6.94
CA VAL A 113 7.21 -2.45 -7.41
C VAL A 113 7.44 -1.12 -6.72
N ALA A 114 7.58 -0.05 -7.49
CA ALA A 114 7.71 1.29 -6.94
C ALA A 114 6.77 2.26 -7.64
N GLY A 115 6.32 3.28 -6.92
CA GLY A 115 5.46 4.30 -7.51
C GLY A 115 4.81 5.20 -6.48
N THR A 116 3.96 6.08 -6.97
CA THR A 116 3.14 6.98 -6.16
C THR A 116 2.11 6.17 -5.37
N ARG A 117 1.47 6.83 -4.40
CA ARG A 117 0.40 6.20 -3.60
C ARG A 117 -0.71 5.61 -4.48
N LEU A 118 -1.11 6.32 -5.54
CA LEU A 118 -2.16 5.89 -6.45
C LEU A 118 -1.75 4.66 -7.27
N PHE A 119 -0.53 4.64 -7.81
CA PHE A 119 0.02 3.49 -8.52
C PHE A 119 0.09 2.25 -7.61
N LEU A 120 0.62 2.42 -6.39
CA LEU A 120 0.80 1.32 -5.45
C LEU A 120 -0.52 0.78 -4.90
N ALA A 121 -1.56 1.61 -4.78
CA ALA A 121 -2.91 1.15 -4.44
C ALA A 121 -3.44 0.12 -5.45
N GLY A 122 -3.15 0.29 -6.75
CA GLY A 122 -3.50 -0.67 -7.79
C GLY A 122 -2.55 -1.87 -7.88
N ALA A 123 -1.24 -1.67 -7.66
CA ALA A 123 -0.24 -2.73 -7.82
C ALA A 123 -0.15 -3.71 -6.63
N VAL A 124 -0.46 -3.21 -5.43
CA VAL A 124 -0.21 -3.91 -4.17
C VAL A 124 -1.47 -3.94 -3.31
N PRO A 125 -2.35 -4.94 -3.50
CA PRO A 125 -3.50 -5.14 -2.64
C PRO A 125 -3.05 -5.34 -1.19
N GLY A 126 -3.64 -4.56 -0.28
CA GLY A 126 -3.28 -4.51 1.14
C GLY A 126 -2.16 -3.53 1.50
N GLY A 127 -1.62 -2.77 0.53
CA GLY A 127 -0.64 -1.71 0.79
C GLY A 127 0.82 -2.17 0.81
N VAL A 128 1.72 -1.18 0.82
CA VAL A 128 3.18 -1.37 0.70
C VAL A 128 3.74 -2.20 1.84
N ASP A 129 3.34 -1.92 3.07
CA ASP A 129 3.91 -2.58 4.23
C ASP A 129 3.37 -4.00 4.43
N ASP A 130 2.12 -4.27 4.06
CA ASP A 130 1.63 -5.65 3.99
C ASP A 130 2.42 -6.46 2.95
N ALA A 131 2.75 -5.88 1.80
CA ALA A 131 3.65 -6.53 0.84
C ALA A 131 5.06 -6.75 1.41
N ARG A 132 5.65 -5.78 2.10
CA ARG A 132 6.95 -5.94 2.78
C ARG A 132 6.90 -7.04 3.84
N ALA A 133 5.81 -7.14 4.60
CA ALA A 133 5.62 -8.16 5.63
C ALA A 133 5.46 -9.55 5.01
N ARG A 134 4.64 -9.67 3.95
CA ARG A 134 4.50 -10.91 3.16
C ARG A 134 5.84 -11.32 2.55
N PHE A 135 6.57 -10.37 1.98
CA PHE A 135 7.89 -10.59 1.41
C PHE A 135 8.87 -11.10 2.47
N GLY A 136 8.91 -10.52 3.67
CA GLY A 136 9.75 -11.02 4.77
C GLY A 136 9.41 -12.44 5.24
N ARG A 137 8.16 -12.89 5.09
CA ARG A 137 7.79 -14.31 5.30
C ARG A 137 8.30 -15.19 4.17
N ALA A 138 8.06 -14.78 2.92
CA ALA A 138 8.51 -15.53 1.74
C ALA A 138 10.04 -15.64 1.66
N ALA A 139 10.77 -14.56 1.97
CA ALA A 139 12.23 -14.54 1.99
C ALA A 139 12.84 -15.59 2.93
N ARG A 140 12.19 -15.84 4.08
CA ARG A 140 12.61 -16.90 5.01
C ARG A 140 12.35 -18.30 4.46
N GLN A 141 11.25 -18.49 3.75
CA GLN A 141 10.91 -19.77 3.13
C GLN A 141 11.82 -20.09 1.93
N LEU A 142 12.27 -19.06 1.21
CA LEU A 142 13.03 -19.18 -0.03
C LEU A 142 14.55 -19.03 0.15
N VAL A 143 15.05 -18.86 1.37
CA VAL A 143 16.47 -18.56 1.64
C VAL A 143 17.46 -19.60 1.08
N GLN A 144 17.06 -20.88 1.03
CA GLN A 144 17.90 -21.94 0.48
C GLN A 144 18.09 -21.80 -1.04
N GLN A 145 17.09 -21.30 -1.74
CA GLN A 145 17.13 -21.11 -3.19
C GLN A 145 17.64 -19.72 -3.59
N TYR A 146 17.37 -18.70 -2.77
CA TYR A 146 17.76 -17.31 -2.99
C TYR A 146 18.33 -16.69 -1.70
N PRO A 147 19.64 -16.89 -1.42
CA PRO A 147 20.29 -16.46 -0.17
C PRO A 147 20.27 -14.95 0.09
N GLU A 148 20.05 -14.13 -0.94
CA GLU A 148 20.00 -12.67 -0.84
C GLU A 148 18.66 -12.11 -0.33
N LEU A 149 17.57 -12.90 -0.41
CA LEU A 149 16.22 -12.41 -0.08
C LEU A 149 16.09 -11.88 1.36
N PRO A 150 16.72 -12.48 2.39
CA PRO A 150 16.71 -11.91 3.74
C PRO A 150 17.32 -10.51 3.80
N GLY A 151 18.38 -10.23 3.04
CA GLY A 151 19.00 -8.90 2.96
C GLY A 151 18.07 -7.87 2.30
N ILE A 152 17.35 -8.27 1.25
CA ILE A 152 16.33 -7.43 0.60
C ILE A 152 15.15 -7.18 1.53
N ALA A 153 14.69 -8.19 2.26
CA ALA A 153 13.62 -8.05 3.24
C ALA A 153 14.03 -7.14 4.40
N ALA A 154 15.30 -7.18 4.81
CA ALA A 154 15.83 -6.27 5.81
C ALA A 154 15.92 -4.82 5.32
N LYS A 155 16.24 -4.61 4.04
CA LYS A 155 16.24 -3.29 3.40
C LYS A 155 14.83 -2.70 3.30
N TYR A 156 13.85 -3.51 2.91
CA TYR A 156 12.46 -3.10 2.77
C TYR A 156 11.61 -3.67 3.91
N ARG A 157 12.00 -3.38 5.14
CA ARG A 157 11.16 -3.72 6.30
C ARG A 157 9.86 -2.91 6.24
N PRO A 158 8.73 -3.48 6.67
CA PRO A 158 7.53 -2.71 6.92
C PRO A 158 7.87 -1.48 7.75
N VAL A 159 7.50 -0.30 7.26
CA VAL A 159 7.65 0.97 8.00
C VAL A 159 6.48 1.15 8.98
N GLU A 160 5.34 0.55 8.66
CA GLU A 160 4.05 0.61 9.35
C GLU A 160 4.21 0.55 10.87
N HIS A 161 3.81 1.64 11.49
CA HIS A 161 3.66 1.79 12.92
C HIS A 161 2.48 0.93 13.39
N SER A 162 2.73 -0.37 13.56
CA SER A 162 1.76 -1.29 14.14
C SER A 162 1.75 -1.15 15.66
N TRP A 163 0.92 -0.22 16.14
CA TRP A 163 0.79 0.06 17.57
C TRP A 163 -0.01 -1.05 18.25
N ALA A 164 0.58 -1.62 19.29
CA ALA A 164 -0.07 -2.58 20.17
C ALA A 164 -0.68 -1.91 21.40
N LYS A 165 -0.16 -0.72 21.77
CA LYS A 165 -0.54 0.02 22.98
C LYS A 165 -0.94 1.45 22.64
N ARG A 166 -1.82 2.02 23.45
CA ARG A 166 -2.23 3.43 23.36
C ARG A 166 -1.04 4.39 23.39
N SER A 167 -0.07 4.14 24.29
CA SER A 167 1.11 5.00 24.47
C SER A 167 2.08 5.02 23.28
N GLU A 168 1.93 4.10 22.33
CA GLU A 168 2.79 4.04 21.14
C GLU A 168 2.26 4.92 20.00
N ALA A 169 0.96 5.26 20.01
CA ALA A 169 0.30 6.01 18.96
C ALA A 169 0.50 7.53 19.15
N PRO A 170 1.20 8.23 18.24
CA PRO A 170 1.34 9.69 18.29
C PRO A 170 -0.02 10.39 18.21
N ALA A 171 -0.18 11.52 18.89
CA ALA A 171 -1.45 12.23 18.99
C ALA A 171 -2.00 12.69 17.61
N GLU A 172 -1.10 13.02 16.69
CA GLU A 172 -1.40 13.48 15.34
C GLU A 172 -1.71 12.36 14.34
N SER A 173 -1.52 11.09 14.73
CA SER A 173 -1.88 9.91 13.93
C SER A 173 -3.39 9.70 13.88
N GLY A 174 -3.89 8.98 12.88
CA GLY A 174 -5.30 8.59 12.81
C GLY A 174 -5.73 7.70 13.99
N VAL A 175 -4.88 6.76 14.44
CA VAL A 175 -5.14 5.97 15.66
C VAL A 175 -5.13 6.86 16.91
N GLY A 176 -4.15 7.76 17.05
CA GLY A 176 -4.07 8.70 18.17
C GLY A 176 -5.30 9.61 18.24
N ARG A 177 -5.77 10.12 17.09
CA ARG A 177 -7.01 10.90 17.01
C ARG A 177 -8.26 10.10 17.35
N ARG A 178 -8.33 8.81 16.98
CA ARG A 178 -9.42 7.92 17.41
C ARG A 178 -9.44 7.75 18.94
N LEU A 179 -8.27 7.54 19.55
CA LEU A 179 -8.12 7.44 21.00
C LEU A 179 -8.50 8.75 21.70
N ALA A 180 -8.05 9.89 21.19
CA ALA A 180 -8.42 11.20 21.72
C ALA A 180 -9.94 11.48 21.61
N ALA A 181 -10.59 11.04 20.53
CA ALA A 181 -12.04 11.13 20.39
C ALA A 181 -12.77 10.31 21.45
N MET A 182 -12.31 9.08 21.71
CA MET A 182 -12.87 8.22 22.78
C MET A 182 -12.72 8.89 24.16
N GLU A 183 -11.57 9.49 24.45
CA GLU A 183 -11.31 10.17 25.72
C GLU A 183 -12.14 11.43 25.89
N SER A 184 -12.31 12.23 24.83
CA SER A 184 -13.13 13.44 24.85
C SER A 184 -14.60 13.10 25.09
N PHE A 185 -15.08 12.02 24.45
CA PHE A 185 -16.45 11.53 24.65
C PHE A 185 -16.68 11.03 26.08
N VAL A 186 -15.75 10.25 26.64
CA VAL A 186 -15.86 9.75 28.03
C VAL A 186 -15.81 10.88 29.07
N ARG A 187 -15.13 11.98 28.75
CA ARG A 187 -15.11 13.21 29.57
C ARG A 187 -16.37 14.09 29.39
N GLY A 188 -17.25 13.77 28.45
CA GLY A 188 -18.46 14.55 28.16
C GLY A 188 -18.18 15.85 27.42
N GLU A 189 -17.02 15.97 26.75
CA GLU A 189 -16.64 17.18 25.99
C GLU A 189 -17.31 17.25 24.62
N VAL A 190 -17.78 16.11 24.11
CA VAL A 190 -18.48 15.98 22.82
C VAL A 190 -19.71 15.08 22.99
N THR A 191 -20.73 15.28 22.15
CA THR A 191 -21.92 14.43 22.08
C THR A 191 -21.64 13.10 21.36
N GLY A 192 -22.55 12.11 21.47
CA GLY A 192 -22.42 10.84 20.75
C GLY A 192 -22.27 11.01 19.23
N PRO A 193 -23.10 11.84 18.55
CA PRO A 193 -22.95 12.11 17.13
C PRO A 193 -21.62 12.77 16.74
N GLU A 194 -21.13 13.71 17.55
CA GLU A 194 -19.83 14.37 17.31
C GLU A 194 -18.66 13.40 17.49
N PHE A 195 -18.73 12.55 18.51
CA PHE A 195 -17.78 11.46 18.70
C PHE A 195 -17.74 10.54 17.49
N ALA A 196 -18.90 10.03 17.04
CA ALA A 196 -18.98 9.11 15.91
C ALA A 196 -18.37 9.71 14.64
N ARG A 197 -18.74 10.95 14.28
CA ARG A 197 -18.18 11.68 13.13
C ARG A 197 -16.67 11.85 13.22
N THR A 198 -16.18 12.29 14.38
CA THR A 198 -14.74 12.51 14.60
C THR A 198 -13.96 11.20 14.53
N TRP A 199 -14.51 10.13 15.10
CA TRP A 199 -13.89 8.81 15.10
C TRP A 199 -13.79 8.23 13.69
N TYR A 200 -14.85 8.34 12.87
CA TYR A 200 -14.81 7.92 11.46
C TYR A 200 -13.82 8.73 10.63
N ALA A 201 -13.77 10.06 10.79
CA ALA A 201 -12.79 10.90 10.11
C ALA A 201 -11.35 10.48 10.47
N ALA A 202 -11.08 10.20 11.75
CA ALA A 202 -9.79 9.70 12.21
C ALA A 202 -9.48 8.28 11.70
N ARG A 203 -10.50 7.42 11.55
CA ARG A 203 -10.36 6.11 10.91
C ARG A 203 -9.99 6.25 9.43
N MET A 204 -10.61 7.16 8.70
CA MET A 204 -10.26 7.42 7.30
C MET A 204 -8.82 7.91 7.18
N LEU A 205 -8.39 8.84 8.04
CA LEU A 205 -6.99 9.27 8.10
C LEU A 205 -6.03 8.12 8.39
N SER A 206 -6.40 7.23 9.32
CA SER A 206 -5.62 6.04 9.66
C SER A 206 -5.48 5.10 8.46
N LEU A 207 -6.56 4.83 7.73
CA LEU A 207 -6.51 4.06 6.48
C LEU A 207 -5.68 4.75 5.41
N GLU A 208 -5.81 6.07 5.28
CA GLU A 208 -5.05 6.84 4.30
C GLU A 208 -3.54 6.77 4.54
N ARG A 209 -3.14 6.77 5.81
CA ARG A 209 -1.75 6.66 6.25
C ARG A 209 -1.27 5.22 6.39
N ASN A 210 -2.12 4.24 6.07
CA ASN A 210 -1.88 2.82 6.30
C ASN A 210 -1.49 2.50 7.76
N GLU A 211 -1.99 3.26 8.73
CA GLU A 211 -1.72 2.98 10.14
C GLU A 211 -2.42 1.70 10.56
N ARG A 212 -1.70 0.83 11.29
CA ARG A 212 -2.25 -0.42 11.81
C ARG A 212 -2.26 -0.44 13.32
N SER A 213 -3.30 -1.08 13.86
CA SER A 213 -3.37 -1.41 15.28
C SER A 213 -3.38 -2.93 15.43
N ARG A 214 -2.63 -3.46 16.38
CA ARG A 214 -2.54 -4.89 16.67
C ARG A 214 -2.81 -5.18 18.13
N GLY A 215 -2.92 -6.46 18.47
CA GLY A 215 -3.12 -6.88 19.87
C GLY A 215 -4.40 -6.30 20.48
N PRO A 216 -4.38 -5.94 21.78
CA PRO A 216 -5.54 -5.37 22.46
C PRO A 216 -6.06 -4.08 21.81
N LEU A 217 -5.16 -3.17 21.39
CA LEU A 217 -5.54 -1.92 20.72
C LEU A 217 -6.33 -2.16 19.44
N GLY A 218 -5.83 -3.05 18.58
CA GLY A 218 -6.53 -3.42 17.34
C GLY A 218 -7.91 -4.02 17.60
N LYS A 219 -8.03 -4.91 18.59
CA LYS A 219 -9.31 -5.53 18.95
C LYS A 219 -10.34 -4.50 19.43
N VAL A 220 -9.93 -3.57 20.30
CA VAL A 220 -10.82 -2.54 20.83
C VAL A 220 -11.29 -1.58 19.75
N LEU A 221 -10.39 -1.10 18.90
CA LEU A 221 -10.75 -0.19 17.81
C LEU A 221 -11.63 -0.86 16.76
N ASN A 222 -11.46 -2.17 16.55
CA ASN A 222 -12.32 -2.94 15.65
C ASN A 222 -13.70 -3.23 16.26
N HIS A 223 -13.77 -3.48 17.57
CA HIS A 223 -15.05 -3.60 18.29
C HIS A 223 -15.85 -2.31 18.20
N LEU A 224 -15.23 -1.16 18.50
CA LEU A 224 -15.90 0.13 18.43
C LEU A 224 -16.33 0.52 17.02
N PHE A 225 -15.64 0.03 15.98
CA PHE A 225 -16.12 0.20 14.61
C PHE A 225 -17.52 -0.41 14.44
N PHE A 226 -17.74 -1.65 14.89
CA PHE A 226 -19.05 -2.30 14.79
C PHE A 226 -20.11 -1.64 15.68
N VAL A 227 -19.75 -1.25 16.90
CA VAL A 227 -20.67 -0.50 17.77
C VAL A 227 -21.12 0.80 17.10
N LEU A 228 -20.22 1.48 16.39
CA LEU A 228 -20.53 2.71 15.66
C LEU A 228 -21.30 2.47 14.35
N GLU A 229 -21.19 1.29 13.73
CA GLU A 229 -22.00 0.93 12.57
C GLU A 229 -23.49 0.78 12.94
N ASP A 230 -23.76 0.29 14.15
CA ASP A 230 -25.11 0.15 14.68
C ASP A 230 -25.65 1.44 15.30
N TYR A 231 -24.81 2.45 15.55
CA TYR A 231 -25.21 3.70 16.21
C TYR A 231 -25.75 4.75 15.22
N PRO A 232 -26.98 5.27 15.41
CA PRO A 232 -27.54 6.29 14.54
C PRO A 232 -26.88 7.66 14.80
N ILE A 233 -25.95 8.04 13.92
CA ILE A 233 -25.22 9.32 14.00
C ILE A 233 -26.16 10.53 13.87
N ASP A 234 -27.25 10.40 13.10
CA ASP A 234 -28.31 11.40 13.05
C ASP A 234 -29.42 11.00 14.04
N PRO A 235 -29.61 11.73 15.16
CA PRO A 235 -30.63 11.41 16.13
C PRO A 235 -32.06 11.40 15.56
N ALA A 236 -32.31 12.11 14.45
CA ALA A 236 -33.60 12.12 13.80
C ALA A 236 -33.94 10.80 13.09
N LEU A 237 -32.94 9.96 12.82
CA LEU A 237 -33.08 8.66 12.17
C LEU A 237 -33.12 7.49 13.17
N ARG A 238 -33.12 7.77 14.48
CA ARG A 238 -33.09 6.75 15.52
C ARG A 238 -34.40 5.97 15.56
N GLU A 239 -34.29 4.65 15.48
CA GLU A 239 -35.39 3.71 15.60
C GLU A 239 -35.45 3.06 17.00
N PRO A 240 -36.62 2.56 17.43
CA PRO A 240 -36.72 1.79 18.66
C PRO A 240 -35.82 0.55 18.64
N GLY A 241 -34.86 0.49 19.56
CA GLY A 241 -33.88 -0.61 19.65
C GLY A 241 -32.47 -0.21 19.22
N ASP A 242 -32.30 0.97 18.61
CA ASP A 242 -30.99 1.50 18.29
C ASP A 242 -30.20 1.87 19.56
N PRO A 243 -28.85 1.74 19.52
CA PRO A 243 -27.98 2.17 20.61
C PRO A 243 -28.17 3.66 20.95
N THR A 244 -28.31 3.92 22.24
CA THR A 244 -28.36 5.26 22.84
C THR A 244 -26.96 5.86 23.03
N ASP A 245 -26.91 7.17 23.28
CA ASP A 245 -25.66 7.86 23.61
C ASP A 245 -25.06 7.32 24.93
N GLU A 246 -25.91 6.96 25.89
CA GLU A 246 -25.52 6.35 27.16
C GLU A 246 -24.92 4.95 26.98
N GLU A 247 -25.51 4.12 26.12
CA GLU A 247 -24.98 2.78 25.79
C GLU A 247 -23.66 2.89 25.02
N LEU A 248 -23.57 3.81 24.06
CA LEU A 248 -22.33 4.10 23.35
C LEU A 248 -21.24 4.58 24.33
N LEU A 249 -21.58 5.45 25.27
CA LEU A 249 -20.66 5.93 26.30
C LEU A 249 -20.16 4.80 27.20
N ALA A 250 -21.04 3.85 27.57
CA ALA A 250 -20.67 2.68 28.34
C ALA A 250 -19.69 1.78 27.57
N GLU A 251 -19.95 1.53 26.28
CA GLU A 251 -19.06 0.76 25.41
C GLU A 251 -17.69 1.42 25.24
N VAL A 252 -17.64 2.73 25.01
CA VAL A 252 -16.38 3.47 24.84
C VAL A 252 -15.58 3.50 26.15
N ARG A 253 -16.25 3.64 27.30
CA ARG A 253 -15.61 3.57 28.62
C ARG A 253 -15.03 2.18 28.87
N ALA A 254 -15.80 1.12 28.61
CA ALA A 254 -15.33 -0.26 28.74
C ALA A 254 -14.14 -0.54 27.80
N ALA A 255 -14.19 -0.04 26.57
CA ALA A 255 -13.10 -0.10 25.60
C ALA A 255 -11.82 0.55 26.13
N LEU A 256 -11.88 1.77 26.66
CA LEU A 256 -10.72 2.45 27.25
C LEU A 256 -10.16 1.71 28.47
N HIS A 257 -11.02 1.13 29.32
CA HIS A 257 -10.57 0.31 30.45
C HIS A 257 -9.79 -0.94 30.01
N ARG A 258 -10.16 -1.58 28.90
CA ARG A 258 -9.41 -2.73 28.34
C ARG A 258 -8.04 -2.34 27.77
N LEU A 259 -7.78 -1.05 27.60
CA LEU A 259 -6.52 -0.51 27.08
C LEU A 259 -5.63 0.11 28.18
N ALA A 260 -6.09 0.12 29.42
CA ALA A 260 -5.35 0.61 30.58
C ALA A 260 -4.22 -0.35 31.00
#